data_AF-A0A1V6QI78-F1
#
_entry.id   AF-A0A1V6QI78-F1
#
_cell.length_a   1.000
_cell.length_b   1.000
_cell.length_c   1.000
_cell.angle_alpha   90.00
_cell.angle_beta   90.00
_cell.angle_gamma   90.00
#
_symmetry.space_group_name_H-M   'P 1'
#
loop_
_entity.id
_entity.type
_entity.pdbx_description
1 polymer ?
#
loop_
_entity_poly.entity_id
_entity_poly.type
_entity_poly.pdbx_seq_one_letter_code
_entity_poly.pdbx_strand_id
1 'polypeptide(L)'
;MTEPNDSPTSVIVNFVASGEVILVVGPEQLQLRASSRVLKTASKPAVNPAKYPLPEDNAIAMKYICAVIHHQNNMLPRPINAQDIFEMSVIVDRYDFFGALEFASDAWLAHKDESPRGLIHLTAAAYIFQNAEAFKKNTSALVLTYGGSFLDLAAEDVQSVLDWEIVRECF
;
A
#
# COMPACT_ATOMS: atom_id res chain seq x y z
N MET A 1 -16.16 -33.89 27.46
CA MET A 1 -15.23 -32.82 27.89
C MET A 1 -14.72 -32.16 26.64
N THR A 2 -14.82 -30.84 26.63
CA THR A 2 -14.77 -29.87 25.52
C THR A 2 -13.56 -29.97 24.59
N GLU A 3 -13.82 -29.88 23.29
CA GLU A 3 -12.84 -29.60 22.23
C GLU A 3 -12.25 -28.19 22.40
N PRO A 4 -10.97 -27.96 22.09
CA PRO A 4 -10.38 -26.63 22.07
C PRO A 4 -10.84 -25.93 20.78
N ASN A 5 -11.77 -24.99 20.92
CA ASN A 5 -12.22 -24.13 19.85
C ASN A 5 -11.17 -23.02 19.64
N ASP A 6 -10.10 -23.35 18.92
CA ASP A 6 -9.04 -22.40 18.58
C ASP A 6 -9.47 -21.65 17.31
N SER A 7 -10.43 -20.75 17.48
CA SER A 7 -10.74 -19.73 16.46
C SER A 7 -9.55 -18.78 16.36
N PRO A 8 -9.01 -18.50 15.16
CA PRO A 8 -7.87 -17.59 15.01
C PRO A 8 -8.23 -16.26 15.65
N THR A 9 -7.42 -15.84 16.62
CA THR A 9 -7.66 -14.62 17.39
C THR A 9 -7.41 -13.44 16.45
N SER A 10 -8.47 -12.93 15.81
CA SER A 10 -8.38 -11.79 14.91
C SER A 10 -7.88 -10.57 15.69
N VAL A 11 -6.73 -10.01 15.30
CA VAL A 11 -6.17 -8.80 15.91
C VAL A 11 -7.07 -7.61 15.54
N ILE A 12 -7.56 -6.88 16.54
CA ILE A 12 -8.36 -5.67 16.33
C ILE A 12 -7.47 -4.45 16.54
N VAL A 13 -7.33 -3.62 15.51
CA VAL A 13 -6.63 -2.33 15.57
C VAL A 13 -7.67 -1.21 15.60
N ASN A 14 -7.68 -0.42 16.66
CA ASN A 14 -8.62 0.68 16.85
C ASN A 14 -7.95 2.02 16.50
N PHE A 15 -8.40 2.67 15.43
CA PHE A 15 -7.98 4.03 15.09
C PHE A 15 -8.86 5.08 15.77
N VAL A 16 -10.12 4.75 16.08
CA VAL A 16 -11.05 5.65 16.79
C VAL A 16 -11.89 4.84 17.79
N ALA A 17 -12.02 5.34 19.02
CA ALA A 17 -12.79 4.68 20.09
C ALA A 17 -14.28 4.45 19.72
N SER A 18 -14.84 5.29 18.86
CA SER A 18 -16.23 5.22 18.37
C SER A 18 -16.35 4.78 16.90
N GLY A 19 -15.32 4.19 16.29
CA GLY A 19 -15.35 3.82 14.88
C GLY A 19 -16.56 2.95 14.52
N GLU A 20 -17.35 3.39 13.54
CA GLU A 20 -18.60 2.75 13.11
C GLU A 20 -18.38 1.69 12.02
N VAL A 21 -17.20 1.67 11.39
CA VAL A 21 -16.85 0.74 10.31
C VAL A 21 -15.69 -0.13 10.77
N ILE A 22 -15.86 -1.45 10.60
CA ILE A 22 -14.80 -2.44 10.76
C ILE A 22 -14.42 -2.94 9.37
N LEU A 23 -13.23 -2.57 8.89
CA LEU A 23 -12.64 -3.19 7.71
C LEU A 23 -12.05 -4.53 8.14
N VAL A 24 -12.37 -5.61 7.43
CA VAL A 24 -11.80 -6.93 7.69
C VAL A 24 -10.90 -7.27 6.52
N VAL A 25 -9.58 -7.16 6.71
CA VAL A 25 -8.62 -7.05 5.63
C VAL A 25 -7.70 -8.27 5.57
N GLY A 26 -7.44 -8.74 4.36
CA GLY A 26 -6.53 -9.83 4.05
C GLY A 26 -7.03 -11.22 4.46
N PRO A 27 -6.34 -12.29 4.04
CA PRO A 27 -6.60 -13.66 4.49
C PRO A 27 -6.45 -13.83 6.00
N GLU A 28 -5.65 -12.98 6.65
CA GLU A 28 -5.44 -12.91 8.09
C GLU A 28 -6.63 -12.34 8.87
N GLN A 29 -7.65 -11.80 8.19
CA GLN A 29 -8.86 -11.24 8.80
C GLN A 29 -8.55 -10.13 9.82
N LEU A 30 -7.59 -9.25 9.51
CA LEU A 30 -7.21 -8.13 10.36
C LEU A 30 -8.39 -7.15 10.47
N GLN A 31 -8.85 -6.88 11.68
CA GLN A 31 -9.98 -5.99 11.90
C GLN A 31 -9.51 -4.57 12.21
N LEU A 32 -9.73 -3.65 11.27
CA LEU A 32 -9.39 -2.24 11.40
C LEU A 32 -10.66 -1.43 11.71
N ARG A 33 -10.72 -0.85 12.91
CA ARG A 33 -11.86 -0.03 13.33
C ARG A 33 -11.59 1.44 13.06
N ALA A 34 -12.32 2.01 12.09
CA ALA A 34 -12.12 3.36 11.57
C ALA A 34 -13.42 4.18 11.57
N SER A 35 -13.31 5.49 11.37
CA SER A 35 -14.47 6.38 11.27
C SER A 35 -15.02 6.42 9.84
N SER A 36 -16.32 6.11 9.69
CA SER A 36 -17.05 6.19 8.41
C SER A 36 -16.93 7.57 7.77
N ARG A 37 -16.94 8.64 8.58
CA ARG A 37 -16.87 10.04 8.14
C ARG A 37 -15.50 10.36 7.56
N VAL A 38 -14.43 9.88 8.19
CA VAL A 38 -13.06 10.16 7.74
C VAL A 38 -12.78 9.40 6.45
N LEU A 39 -13.17 8.12 6.36
CA LEU A 39 -13.02 7.33 5.13
C LEU A 39 -13.84 7.89 3.96
N LYS A 40 -15.11 8.26 4.18
CA LYS A 40 -15.96 8.88 3.12
C LYS A 40 -15.46 10.25 2.65
N THR A 41 -14.67 10.93 3.46
CA THR A 41 -14.04 12.19 3.04
C THR A 41 -12.77 11.93 2.22
N ALA A 42 -12.15 10.76 2.43
CA ALA A 42 -10.94 10.33 1.75
C ALA A 42 -11.18 9.50 0.48
N SER A 43 -12.37 8.91 0.26
CA SER A 43 -12.72 8.10 -0.92
C SER A 43 -14.13 8.35 -1.46
N LYS A 44 -14.41 7.91 -2.70
CA LYS A 44 -15.76 7.95 -3.33
C LYS A 44 -16.76 7.00 -2.63
N PRO A 45 -18.09 7.26 -2.71
CA PRO A 45 -19.02 6.71 -1.73
C PRO A 45 -19.50 5.30 -2.09
N ALA A 46 -19.05 4.28 -1.34
CA ALA A 46 -19.76 3.02 -1.18
C ALA A 46 -19.29 2.24 0.07
N VAL A 47 -19.47 2.80 1.27
CA VAL A 47 -19.28 2.03 2.52
C VAL A 47 -20.56 2.05 3.35
N ASN A 48 -21.32 0.96 3.23
CA ASN A 48 -22.33 0.55 4.22
C ASN A 48 -22.50 -0.97 4.14
N PRO A 49 -21.73 -1.73 4.96
CA PRO A 49 -22.25 -2.23 6.23
C PRO A 49 -21.30 -1.97 7.42
N ALA A 50 -21.74 -2.30 8.65
CA ALA A 50 -20.93 -2.22 9.87
C ALA A 50 -19.60 -3.01 9.82
N LYS A 51 -19.50 -3.99 8.91
CA LYS A 51 -18.28 -4.74 8.56
C LYS A 51 -18.13 -4.77 7.05
N TYR A 52 -16.94 -4.43 6.54
CA TYR A 52 -16.64 -4.45 5.11
C TYR A 52 -15.46 -5.40 4.85
N PRO A 53 -15.67 -6.55 4.19
CA PRO A 53 -14.61 -7.52 3.91
C PRO A 53 -13.75 -7.06 2.73
N LEU A 54 -12.44 -7.18 2.92
CA LEU A 54 -11.38 -6.83 1.97
C LEU A 54 -10.35 -7.97 1.90
N PRO A 55 -10.77 -9.19 1.49
CA PRO A 55 -9.95 -10.40 1.63
C PRO A 55 -8.70 -10.39 0.74
N GLU A 56 -8.73 -9.67 -0.38
CA GLU A 56 -7.63 -9.61 -1.36
C GLU A 56 -6.67 -8.44 -1.11
N ASP A 57 -6.96 -7.58 -0.14
CA ASP A 57 -6.11 -6.43 0.17
C ASP A 57 -5.02 -6.81 1.18
N ASN A 58 -3.85 -6.20 1.02
CA ASN A 58 -2.79 -6.30 2.01
C ASN A 58 -3.17 -5.54 3.29
N ALA A 59 -3.30 -6.25 4.42
CA ALA A 59 -3.79 -5.62 5.64
C ALA A 59 -2.77 -4.71 6.31
N ILE A 60 -1.47 -4.93 6.11
CA ILE A 60 -0.42 -4.05 6.63
C ILE A 60 -0.48 -2.70 5.92
N ALA A 61 -0.55 -2.70 4.59
CA ALA A 61 -0.69 -1.50 3.79
C ALA A 61 -1.99 -0.73 4.13
N MET A 62 -3.13 -1.43 4.22
CA MET A 62 -4.39 -0.80 4.64
C MET A 62 -4.31 -0.21 6.07
N LYS A 63 -3.65 -0.91 6.99
CA LYS A 63 -3.40 -0.42 8.35
C LYS A 63 -2.58 0.87 8.34
N TYR A 64 -1.52 0.95 7.54
CA TYR A 64 -0.69 2.16 7.44
C TYR A 64 -1.44 3.33 6.81
N ILE A 65 -2.23 3.08 5.75
CA ILE A 65 -3.11 4.11 5.17
C ILE A 65 -4.09 4.65 6.21
N CYS A 66 -4.76 3.76 6.95
CA CYS A 66 -5.65 4.15 8.03
C CYS A 66 -4.92 4.95 9.13
N ALA A 67 -3.68 4.57 9.45
CA ALA A 67 -2.86 5.28 10.43
C ALA A 67 -2.58 6.72 9.98
N VAL A 68 -2.25 6.92 8.70
CA VAL A 68 -2.00 8.26 8.12
C VAL A 68 -3.27 9.09 8.12
N ILE A 69 -4.37 8.53 7.60
CA ILE A 69 -5.68 9.18 7.53
C ILE A 69 -6.18 9.61 8.92
N HIS A 70 -5.88 8.83 9.96
CA HIS A 70 -6.24 9.14 11.34
C HIS A 70 -5.15 9.87 12.14
N HIS A 71 -4.09 10.36 11.49
CA HIS A 71 -2.96 11.07 12.11
C HIS A 71 -2.18 10.27 13.17
N GLN A 72 -2.30 8.94 13.16
CA GLN A 72 -1.57 8.02 14.03
C GLN A 72 -0.27 7.56 13.36
N ASN A 73 0.50 8.54 12.86
CA ASN A 73 1.75 8.32 12.11
C ASN A 73 2.85 7.63 12.94
N ASN A 74 2.67 7.51 14.26
CA ASN A 74 3.54 6.76 15.16
C ASN A 74 3.41 5.24 15.00
N MET A 75 2.36 4.74 14.33
CA MET A 75 2.18 3.31 14.06
C MET A 75 2.92 2.80 12.83
N LEU A 76 3.43 3.71 11.98
CA LEU A 76 4.23 3.33 10.82
C LEU A 76 5.69 3.10 11.25
N PRO A 77 6.37 2.11 10.65
CA PRO A 77 7.80 1.91 10.85
C PRO A 77 8.59 3.12 10.36
N ARG A 78 9.80 3.32 10.92
CA ARG A 78 10.71 4.38 10.49
C ARG A 78 12.12 3.80 10.32
N PRO A 79 12.67 3.74 9.10
CA PRO A 79 12.03 4.07 7.83
C PRO A 79 10.94 3.05 7.43
N ILE A 80 10.02 3.45 6.54
CA ILE A 80 9.12 2.51 5.86
C ILE A 80 9.91 1.89 4.71
N ASN A 81 9.81 0.58 4.54
CA ASN A 81 10.53 -0.10 3.46
C ASN A 81 9.85 0.13 2.09
N ALA A 82 10.60 -0.05 1.00
CA ALA A 82 10.11 0.21 -0.34
C ALA A 82 8.90 -0.65 -0.76
N GLN A 83 8.84 -1.91 -0.30
CA GLN A 83 7.72 -2.80 -0.58
C GLN A 83 6.43 -2.30 0.07
N ASP A 84 6.47 -1.94 1.36
CA ASP A 84 5.29 -1.40 2.06
C ASP A 84 4.79 -0.10 1.39
N ILE A 85 5.70 0.75 0.91
CA ILE A 85 5.35 1.98 0.18
C ILE A 85 4.62 1.64 -1.13
N PHE A 86 5.11 0.63 -1.87
CA PHE A 86 4.46 0.14 -3.08
C PHE A 86 3.09 -0.47 -2.80
N GLU A 87 2.97 -1.35 -1.80
CA GLU A 87 1.69 -1.96 -1.42
C GLU A 87 0.66 -0.91 -0.98
N MET A 88 1.09 0.13 -0.24
CA MET A 88 0.23 1.28 0.06
C MET A 88 -0.21 2.01 -1.21
N SER A 89 0.69 2.24 -2.17
CA SER A 89 0.34 2.92 -3.42
C SER A 89 -0.75 2.17 -4.20
N VAL A 90 -0.68 0.83 -4.27
CA VAL A 90 -1.70 0.01 -4.95
C VAL A 90 -3.08 0.19 -4.31
N ILE A 91 -3.16 0.21 -2.98
CA ILE A 91 -4.42 0.44 -2.26
C ILE A 91 -4.89 1.89 -2.45
N VAL A 92 -3.97 2.85 -2.46
CA VAL A 92 -4.30 4.26 -2.70
C VAL A 92 -4.98 4.46 -4.04
N ASP A 93 -4.45 3.85 -5.11
CA ASP A 93 -5.04 3.91 -6.44
C ASP A 93 -6.41 3.23 -6.47
N ARG A 94 -6.50 2.00 -5.94
CA ARG A 94 -7.72 1.19 -5.91
C ARG A 94 -8.90 1.89 -5.24
N TYR A 95 -8.65 2.60 -4.14
CA TYR A 95 -9.69 3.22 -3.31
C TYR A 95 -9.75 4.76 -3.43
N ASP A 96 -8.95 5.36 -4.32
CA ASP A 96 -8.89 6.81 -4.56
C ASP A 96 -8.49 7.61 -3.30
N PHE A 97 -7.52 7.11 -2.52
CA PHE A 97 -7.01 7.78 -1.32
C PHE A 97 -5.89 8.80 -1.60
N PHE A 98 -5.66 9.14 -2.86
CA PHE A 98 -4.51 9.94 -3.29
C PHE A 98 -4.41 11.27 -2.54
N GLY A 99 -5.51 12.03 -2.48
CA GLY A 99 -5.52 13.33 -1.80
C GLY A 99 -5.25 13.25 -0.29
N ALA A 100 -5.50 12.12 0.35
CA ALA A 100 -5.19 11.94 1.77
C ALA A 100 -3.71 11.62 2.02
N LEU A 101 -3.03 11.02 1.04
CA LEU A 101 -1.66 10.52 1.17
C LEU A 101 -0.62 11.33 0.37
N GLU A 102 -1.03 12.26 -0.49
CA GLU A 102 -0.16 13.09 -1.35
C GLU A 102 1.09 13.58 -0.60
N PHE A 103 0.91 14.38 0.46
CA PHE A 103 2.03 14.93 1.24
C PHE A 103 2.87 13.88 1.98
N ALA A 104 2.25 12.80 2.43
CA ALA A 104 2.98 11.74 3.12
C ALA A 104 3.85 10.95 2.13
N SER A 105 3.33 10.74 0.93
CA SER A 105 4.00 10.00 -0.14
C SER A 105 5.28 10.69 -0.59
N ASP A 106 5.32 12.02 -0.66
CA ASP A 106 6.55 12.78 -0.97
C ASP A 106 7.69 12.48 0.00
N ALA A 107 7.38 12.41 1.30
CA ALA A 107 8.36 12.10 2.33
C ALA A 107 8.86 10.64 2.24
N TRP A 108 7.98 9.71 1.87
CA TRP A 108 8.33 8.29 1.71
C TRP A 108 9.16 8.05 0.45
N LEU A 109 8.80 8.67 -0.67
CA LEU A 109 9.48 8.55 -1.96
C LEU A 109 10.84 9.27 -1.98
N ALA A 110 11.07 10.20 -1.06
CA ALA A 110 12.39 10.78 -0.84
C ALA A 110 13.40 9.76 -0.27
N HIS A 111 12.92 8.68 0.35
CA HIS A 111 13.76 7.60 0.88
C HIS A 111 14.60 6.96 -0.23
N LYS A 112 15.83 6.58 0.11
CA LYS A 112 16.76 5.95 -0.83
C LYS A 112 16.85 4.47 -0.52
N ASP A 113 16.34 3.65 -1.43
CA ASP A 113 16.64 2.23 -1.48
C ASP A 113 17.70 2.00 -2.56
N GLU A 114 18.76 1.26 -2.25
CA GLU A 114 19.84 0.98 -3.21
C GLU A 114 19.71 -0.42 -3.82
N SER A 115 18.78 -1.24 -3.32
CA SER A 115 18.50 -2.54 -3.90
C SER A 115 17.71 -2.37 -5.20
N PRO A 116 18.01 -3.14 -6.27
CA PRO A 116 17.24 -3.10 -7.51
C PRO A 116 15.75 -3.36 -7.28
N ARG A 117 15.42 -4.27 -6.35
CA ARG A 117 14.03 -4.59 -6.01
C ARG A 117 13.32 -3.46 -5.27
N GLY A 118 13.99 -2.80 -4.35
CA GLY A 118 13.42 -1.62 -3.68
C GLY A 118 13.24 -0.45 -4.66
N LEU A 119 14.21 -0.25 -5.57
CA LEU A 119 14.11 0.79 -6.58
C LEU A 119 12.93 0.58 -7.55
N ILE A 120 12.63 -0.67 -7.97
CA ILE A 120 11.47 -0.92 -8.83
C ILE A 120 10.16 -0.71 -8.08
N HIS A 121 10.06 -1.11 -6.80
CA HIS A 121 8.90 -0.80 -5.96
C HIS A 121 8.69 0.71 -5.79
N LEU A 122 9.75 1.47 -5.49
CA LEU A 122 9.68 2.93 -5.38
C LEU A 122 9.38 3.61 -6.72
N THR A 123 9.78 3.01 -7.84
CA THR A 123 9.43 3.48 -9.19
C THR A 123 7.94 3.30 -9.45
N ALA A 124 7.40 2.10 -9.18
CA ALA A 124 5.97 1.83 -9.34
C ALA A 124 5.10 2.70 -8.40
N ALA A 125 5.53 2.86 -7.14
CA ALA A 125 4.88 3.76 -6.21
C ALA A 125 4.90 5.22 -6.70
N ALA A 126 6.05 5.71 -7.18
CA ALA A 126 6.15 7.07 -7.72
C ALA A 126 5.27 7.29 -8.96
N TYR A 127 5.08 6.26 -9.79
CA TYR A 127 4.16 6.30 -10.92
C TYR A 127 2.71 6.47 -10.44
N ILE A 128 2.25 5.61 -9.52
CA ILE A 128 0.90 5.71 -8.95
C ILE A 128 0.66 7.05 -8.26
N PHE A 129 1.62 7.50 -7.45
CA PHE A 129 1.53 8.78 -6.75
C PHE A 129 1.78 9.99 -7.67
N GLN A 130 1.99 9.80 -8.97
CA GLN A 130 2.24 10.86 -9.95
C GLN A 130 3.43 11.77 -9.56
N ASN A 131 4.40 11.24 -8.80
CA ASN A 131 5.58 11.97 -8.38
C ASN A 131 6.70 11.82 -9.43
N ALA A 132 6.68 12.71 -10.42
CA ALA A 132 7.60 12.68 -11.55
C ALA A 132 9.08 12.80 -11.15
N GLU A 133 9.39 13.53 -10.07
CA GLU A 133 10.75 13.69 -9.58
C GLU A 133 11.31 12.39 -9.01
N ALA A 134 10.55 11.74 -8.12
CA ALA A 134 10.91 10.45 -7.56
C ALA A 134 10.99 9.37 -8.64
N PHE A 135 10.03 9.35 -9.57
CA PHE A 135 10.02 8.41 -10.70
C PHE A 135 11.30 8.54 -11.52
N LYS A 136 11.65 9.76 -11.94
CA LYS A 136 12.88 10.04 -12.70
C LYS A 136 14.13 9.62 -11.93
N LYS A 137 14.20 9.95 -10.64
CA LYS A 137 15.35 9.63 -9.78
C LYS A 137 15.55 8.12 -9.66
N ASN A 138 14.48 7.38 -9.36
CA ASN A 138 14.53 5.94 -9.12
C ASN A 138 14.83 5.15 -10.41
N THR A 139 14.19 5.53 -11.53
CA THR A 139 14.48 4.92 -12.85
C THR A 139 15.90 5.21 -13.32
N SER A 140 16.41 6.43 -13.11
CA SER A 140 17.81 6.76 -13.43
C SER A 140 18.78 5.91 -12.61
N ALA A 141 18.51 5.71 -11.32
CA ALA A 141 19.32 4.84 -10.47
C ALA A 141 19.30 3.40 -11.00
N LEU A 142 18.13 2.84 -11.31
CA LEU A 142 17.99 1.50 -11.89
C LEU A 142 18.81 1.34 -13.17
N VAL A 143 18.66 2.25 -14.15
CA VAL A 143 19.35 2.18 -15.43
C VAL A 143 20.88 2.25 -15.29
N LEU A 144 21.37 3.02 -14.31
CA LEU A 144 22.80 3.24 -14.12
C LEU A 144 23.48 2.15 -13.27
N THR A 145 22.76 1.49 -12.38
CA THR A 145 23.37 0.57 -11.39
C THR A 145 22.98 -0.89 -11.60
N TYR A 146 21.85 -1.18 -12.26
CA TYR A 146 21.39 -2.54 -12.46
C TYR A 146 21.85 -3.10 -13.80
N GLY A 147 22.76 -4.08 -13.74
CA GLY A 147 23.29 -4.77 -14.93
C GLY A 147 22.51 -6.03 -15.34
N GLY A 148 21.37 -6.32 -14.71
CA GLY A 148 20.53 -7.49 -15.01
C GLY A 148 19.37 -7.19 -15.96
N SER A 149 18.53 -8.19 -16.22
CA SER A 149 17.30 -8.01 -17.00
C SER A 149 16.23 -7.31 -16.19
N PHE A 150 15.67 -6.20 -16.68
CA PHE A 150 14.57 -5.51 -16.01
C PHE A 150 13.31 -6.39 -15.88
N LEU A 151 13.17 -7.41 -16.73
CA LEU A 151 12.10 -8.40 -16.60
C LEU A 151 12.22 -9.22 -15.31
N ASP A 152 13.44 -9.41 -14.81
CA ASP A 152 13.68 -10.13 -13.55
C ASP A 152 13.26 -9.29 -12.33
N LEU A 153 13.17 -7.97 -12.50
CA LEU A 153 12.68 -7.03 -11.49
C LEU A 153 11.17 -6.80 -11.59
N ALA A 154 10.60 -6.95 -12.78
CA ALA A 154 9.18 -6.83 -13.04
C ALA A 154 8.46 -8.10 -12.57
N ALA A 155 8.36 -8.30 -11.25
CA ALA A 155 7.50 -9.34 -10.69
C ALA A 155 6.02 -9.09 -11.03
N GLU A 156 5.18 -10.13 -10.94
CA GLU A 156 3.75 -10.08 -11.34
C GLU A 156 3.00 -8.92 -10.70
N ASP A 157 3.35 -8.56 -9.46
CA ASP A 157 2.79 -7.44 -8.70
C ASP A 157 3.07 -6.09 -9.38
N VAL A 158 4.33 -5.80 -9.74
CA VAL A 158 4.72 -4.57 -10.42
C VAL A 158 4.16 -4.51 -11.85
N GLN A 159 4.16 -5.63 -12.57
CA GLN A 159 3.60 -5.70 -13.93
C GLN A 159 2.10 -5.42 -13.96
N SER A 160 1.36 -5.82 -12.92
CA SER A 160 -0.09 -5.57 -12.86
C SER A 160 -0.45 -4.09 -12.66
N VAL A 161 0.51 -3.27 -12.24
CA VAL A 161 0.33 -1.85 -11.89
C VAL A 161 0.85 -0.94 -12.98
N LEU A 162 2.03 -1.26 -13.52
CA LEU A 162 2.59 -0.55 -14.64
C LEU A 162 1.97 -1.16 -15.89
N ASP A 163 1.04 -0.44 -16.53
CA ASP A 163 0.43 -0.78 -17.83
C ASP A 163 1.46 -0.74 -19.00
N TRP A 164 2.72 -1.07 -18.75
CA TRP A 164 3.76 -1.16 -19.76
C TRP A 164 3.64 -2.47 -20.56
N GLU A 165 3.41 -2.36 -21.86
CA GLU A 165 3.53 -3.51 -22.74
C GLU A 165 5.00 -3.95 -22.83
N ILE A 166 5.30 -5.18 -22.43
CA ILE A 166 6.62 -5.77 -22.63
C ILE A 166 6.79 -6.02 -24.13
N VAL A 167 7.50 -5.12 -24.80
CA VAL A 167 7.94 -5.35 -26.18
C VAL A 167 9.08 -6.35 -26.13
N ARG A 168 8.76 -7.64 -26.35
CA ARG A 168 9.79 -8.66 -26.60
C ARG A 168 10.30 -8.50 -28.02
N GLU A 169 11.38 -7.76 -28.21
CA GLU A 169 12.15 -7.87 -29.45
C GLU A 169 12.86 -9.22 -29.45
N CYS A 170 12.40 -10.14 -30.30
CA CYS A 170 13.12 -11.36 -30.62
C CYS A 170 14.40 -10.98 -31.37
N PHE A 171 15.56 -11.14 -30.74
CA PHE A 171 16.87 -11.13 -31.39
C PHE A 171 17.28 -12.55 -31.79
#